data_AF-M1A9I1-F1
#
_entry.id   AF-M1A9I1-F1
#
_cell.length_a   1.000
_cell.length_b   1.000
_cell.length_c   1.000
_cell.angle_alpha   90.00
_cell.angle_beta   90.00
_cell.angle_gamma   90.00
#
_symmetry.space_group_name_H-M   'P 1'
#
loop_
_entity.id
_entity.type
_entity.pdbx_description
1 polymer ?
#
loop_
_entity_poly.entity_id
_entity_poly.type
_entity_poly.pdbx_seq_one_letter_code
_entity_poly.pdbx_strand_id
1 'polypeptide(L)'
;MSWNVIHDGDGSASRIVLKEHTGSTAEVLFLGGQVVSWKNERREELLFRSNKILWKPPKAFRGGIPISFPQFGTFGSLERHGFARNRVWLLDDSPSPLPAANSQSTVDLILKSTEEDLKIWPHRFEVRLRISLSAGKLTLIPRVRNIDNKPFSFTFSLRNYLSVSDIRFALLVR
;
A
#
# COMPACT_ATOMS: atom_id res chain seq x y z
N MET A 1 17.94 -10.54 3.24
CA MET A 1 18.15 -9.10 2.98
C MET A 1 17.71 -8.35 4.22
N SER A 2 18.55 -7.46 4.77
CA SER A 2 18.14 -6.63 5.91
C SER A 2 17.32 -5.45 5.38
N TRP A 3 16.03 -5.38 5.72
CA TRP A 3 15.21 -4.23 5.38
C TRP A 3 15.55 -3.09 6.34
N ASN A 4 15.80 -1.89 5.80
CA ASN A 4 15.90 -0.68 6.60
C ASN A 4 14.50 -0.26 7.05
N VAL A 5 13.96 -0.95 8.05
CA VAL A 5 12.72 -0.59 8.71
C VAL A 5 13.00 0.63 9.58
N ILE A 6 12.26 1.71 9.35
CA ILE A 6 12.33 2.93 10.14
C ILE A 6 11.12 2.93 11.07
N HIS A 7 11.39 3.00 12.37
CA HIS A 7 10.36 3.22 13.40
C HIS A 7 10.37 4.70 13.76
N ASP A 8 9.26 5.41 13.53
CA ASP A 8 9.18 6.79 13.99
C ASP A 8 8.97 6.79 15.52
N GLY A 9 9.80 7.55 16.23
CA GLY A 9 9.84 7.57 17.70
C GLY A 9 8.62 8.20 18.38
N ASP A 10 7.66 8.73 17.61
CA ASP A 10 6.39 9.30 18.08
C ASP A 10 5.23 8.27 18.04
N GLY A 11 5.53 7.01 17.74
CA GLY A 11 4.51 5.96 17.57
C GLY A 11 3.76 6.04 16.24
N SER A 12 4.17 6.94 15.34
CA SER A 12 3.68 6.96 13.96
C SER A 12 4.32 5.81 13.16
N ALA A 13 3.50 5.19 12.32
CA ALA A 13 3.69 3.89 11.68
C ALA A 13 5.14 3.56 11.23
N SER A 14 5.58 2.32 11.51
CA SER A 14 6.81 1.79 10.93
C SER A 14 6.74 1.75 9.41
N ARG A 15 7.86 2.08 8.74
CA ARG A 15 7.94 2.18 7.28
C ARG A 15 9.20 1.54 6.72
N ILE A 16 9.17 1.26 5.43
CA ILE A 16 10.32 0.87 4.62
C ILE A 16 10.55 1.91 3.54
N VAL A 17 11.83 2.21 3.26
CA VAL A 17 12.24 3.05 2.14
C VAL A 17 12.91 2.18 1.08
N LEU A 18 12.28 2.06 -0.07
CA LEU A 18 12.89 1.50 -1.28
C LEU A 18 13.79 2.57 -1.90
N LYS A 19 14.99 2.16 -2.32
CA LYS A 19 15.95 3.01 -3.02
C LYS A 19 16.46 2.26 -4.23
N GLU A 20 16.44 2.93 -5.36
CA GLU A 20 16.95 2.41 -6.61
C GLU A 20 18.24 3.16 -7.01
N HIS A 21 19.10 2.51 -7.81
CA HIS A 21 20.46 2.96 -8.10
C HIS A 21 20.58 4.36 -8.73
N THR A 22 19.58 4.85 -9.46
CA THR A 22 19.58 6.17 -10.11
C THR A 22 19.06 7.27 -9.18
N GLY A 23 18.68 6.91 -7.95
CA GLY A 23 18.26 7.86 -6.91
C GLY A 23 16.74 7.97 -6.74
N SER A 24 15.95 7.21 -7.50
CA SER A 24 14.51 7.09 -7.23
C SER A 24 14.27 6.47 -5.86
N THR A 25 13.26 6.94 -5.13
CA THR A 25 12.90 6.42 -3.80
C THR A 25 11.40 6.24 -3.64
N ALA A 26 10.98 5.25 -2.85
CA ALA A 26 9.58 5.10 -2.44
C ALA A 26 9.48 4.78 -0.95
N GLU A 27 8.51 5.37 -0.26
CA GLU A 27 8.24 5.13 1.16
C GLU A 27 6.94 4.35 1.32
N VAL A 28 7.00 3.24 2.05
CA VAL A 28 5.88 2.32 2.28
C VAL A 28 5.63 2.20 3.78
N LEU A 29 4.43 2.56 4.23
CA LEU A 29 3.99 2.33 5.61
C LEU A 29 3.49 0.90 5.78
N PHE A 30 3.81 0.27 6.90
CA PHE A 30 3.18 -0.99 7.30
C PHE A 30 1.70 -0.80 7.62
N LEU A 31 1.33 0.35 8.20
CA LEU A 31 -0.08 0.70 8.34
C LEU A 31 -0.72 0.87 6.95
N GLY A 32 -1.64 -0.03 6.64
CA GLY A 32 -2.38 -0.09 5.38
C GLY A 32 -1.60 -0.62 4.19
N GLY A 33 -0.35 -1.06 4.36
CA GLY A 33 0.53 -1.44 3.25
C GLY A 33 0.67 -0.30 2.22
N GLN A 34 0.65 0.94 2.71
CA GLN A 34 0.38 2.11 1.89
C GLN A 34 1.68 2.76 1.42
N VAL A 35 1.82 2.95 0.10
CA VAL A 35 2.86 3.82 -0.45
C VAL A 35 2.48 5.27 -0.18
N VAL A 36 3.34 6.03 0.48
CA VAL A 36 3.06 7.42 0.92
C VAL A 36 3.94 8.47 0.26
N SER A 37 5.04 8.05 -0.36
CA SER A 37 5.93 8.91 -1.16
C SER A 37 6.54 8.10 -2.30
N TRP A 38 6.68 8.73 -3.46
CA TRP A 38 7.46 8.21 -4.59
C TRP A 38 8.15 9.39 -5.26
N LYS A 39 9.48 9.40 -5.19
CA LYS A 39 10.31 10.43 -5.79
C LYS A 39 11.11 9.88 -6.95
N ASN A 40 11.21 10.67 -8.01
CA ASN A 40 12.09 10.37 -9.13
C ASN A 40 13.55 10.68 -8.78
N GLU A 41 14.43 10.48 -9.75
CA GLU A 41 15.89 10.71 -9.67
C GLU A 41 16.24 12.17 -9.34
N ARG A 42 15.37 13.12 -9.70
CA ARG A 42 15.51 14.56 -9.40
C ARG A 42 14.95 14.94 -8.03
N ARG A 43 14.50 13.96 -7.24
CA ARG A 43 13.81 14.11 -5.94
C ARG A 43 12.46 14.82 -6.02
N GLU A 44 11.85 14.89 -7.20
CA GLU A 44 10.50 15.43 -7.37
C GLU A 44 9.48 14.41 -6.86
N GLU A 45 8.54 14.85 -6.01
CA GLU A 45 7.48 14.01 -5.47
C GLU A 45 6.37 13.79 -6.50
N LEU A 46 6.10 12.53 -6.82
CA LEU A 46 5.13 12.10 -7.83
C LEU A 46 3.76 11.74 -7.22
N LEU A 47 3.68 11.58 -5.90
CA LEU A 47 2.42 11.31 -5.20
C LEU A 47 1.97 12.54 -4.40
N PHE A 48 0.69 12.88 -4.52
CA PHE A 48 0.11 13.91 -3.67
C PHE A 48 0.08 13.43 -2.22
N ARG A 49 0.64 14.24 -1.32
CA ARG A 49 0.62 14.05 0.12
C ARG A 49 -0.07 15.24 0.78
N SER A 50 -1.03 14.96 1.66
CA SER A 50 -1.66 16.01 2.45
C SER A 50 -0.70 16.52 3.53
N ASN A 51 -0.39 17.81 3.52
CA ASN A 51 0.41 18.48 4.58
C ASN A 51 -0.35 18.67 5.90
N LYS A 52 -1.65 18.36 5.97
CA LYS A 52 -2.44 18.50 7.20
C LYS A 52 -1.99 17.47 8.24
N ILE A 53 -1.59 17.96 9.42
CA ILE A 53 -1.06 17.25 10.60
C ILE A 53 -2.16 16.44 11.34
N LEU A 54 -3.06 15.76 10.60
CA LEU A 54 -4.10 14.90 11.16
C LEU A 54 -3.70 13.42 11.09
N TRP A 55 -2.40 13.15 11.28
CA TRP A 55 -1.85 11.83 11.54
C TRP A 55 -2.14 11.45 13.00
N LYS A 56 -3.30 10.86 13.25
CA LYS A 56 -3.56 10.16 14.52
C LYS A 56 -3.92 8.71 14.20
N PRO A 57 -3.04 7.73 14.49
CA PRO A 57 -3.41 6.32 14.47
C PRO A 57 -4.74 6.11 15.23
N PRO A 58 -5.65 5.26 14.73
CA PRO A 58 -5.50 4.32 13.62
C PRO A 58 -5.97 4.86 12.25
N LYS A 59 -6.15 6.18 12.07
CA LYS A 59 -6.72 6.71 10.81
C LYS A 59 -5.72 6.64 9.66
N ALA A 60 -6.14 6.01 8.56
CA ALA A 60 -5.36 5.74 7.35
C ALA A 60 -4.77 6.98 6.66
N PHE A 61 -3.73 6.75 5.84
CA PHE A 61 -2.97 7.83 5.26
C PHE A 61 -3.68 8.62 4.14
N ARG A 62 -3.59 9.97 4.15
CA ARG A 62 -4.25 10.89 3.21
C ARG A 62 -3.26 11.31 2.15
N GLY A 63 -3.42 10.74 0.96
CA GLY A 63 -2.46 10.86 -0.13
C GLY A 63 -1.76 9.53 -0.40
N GLY A 64 -0.78 9.53 -1.29
CA GLY A 64 -0.10 8.30 -1.70
C GLY A 64 -1.02 7.33 -2.43
N ILE A 65 -0.93 6.05 -2.10
CA ILE A 65 -1.71 4.97 -2.73
C ILE A 65 -2.43 4.13 -1.66
N PRO A 66 -3.55 4.58 -1.08
CA PRO A 66 -4.36 3.77 -0.19
C PRO A 66 -5.01 2.58 -0.91
N ILE A 67 -5.09 1.46 -0.19
CA ILE A 67 -5.78 0.24 -0.65
C ILE A 67 -7.24 0.27 -0.17
N SER A 68 -8.18 -0.19 -1.00
CA SER A 68 -9.51 -0.58 -0.54
C SER A 68 -9.64 -2.09 -0.65
N PHE A 69 -9.93 -2.75 0.47
CA PHE A 69 -10.22 -4.18 0.55
C PHE A 69 -10.93 -4.46 1.88
N PRO A 70 -11.94 -5.35 1.92
CA PRO A 70 -12.52 -6.10 0.79
C PRO A 70 -13.65 -5.33 0.06
N GLN A 71 -13.80 -4.03 0.35
CA GLN A 71 -14.86 -3.20 -0.19
C GLN A 71 -14.31 -1.90 -0.78
N PHE A 72 -14.79 -1.49 -1.95
CA PHE A 72 -14.59 -0.15 -2.50
C PHE A 72 -15.80 0.72 -2.18
N GLY A 73 -15.54 1.98 -1.78
CA GLY A 73 -16.59 2.93 -1.44
C GLY A 73 -17.53 2.35 -0.38
N THR A 74 -18.83 2.47 -0.62
CA THR A 74 -19.91 1.94 0.22
C THR A 74 -20.68 0.83 -0.50
N PHE A 75 -20.01 0.04 -1.34
CA PHE A 75 -20.64 -1.04 -2.12
C PHE A 75 -21.02 -2.29 -1.32
N GLY A 76 -20.96 -2.24 0.01
CA GLY A 76 -21.36 -3.31 0.92
C GLY A 76 -21.53 -2.80 2.35
N SER A 77 -21.66 -3.72 3.31
CA SER A 77 -21.98 -3.42 4.71
C SER A 77 -20.77 -3.02 5.57
N LEU A 78 -19.56 -3.09 5.02
CA LEU A 78 -18.34 -2.75 5.77
C LEU A 78 -18.10 -1.23 5.81
N GLU A 79 -17.16 -0.82 6.65
CA GLU A 79 -16.69 0.57 6.66
C GLU A 79 -16.27 1.02 5.25
N ARG A 80 -16.39 2.33 4.98
CA ARG A 80 -16.12 2.88 3.64
C ARG A 80 -14.68 2.59 3.19
N HIS A 81 -14.53 1.92 2.05
CA HIS A 81 -13.27 1.38 1.50
C HIS A 81 -12.69 0.15 2.22
N GLY A 82 -13.50 -0.53 3.03
CA GLY A 82 -13.06 -1.66 3.82
C GLY A 82 -12.00 -1.27 4.86
N PHE A 83 -11.38 -2.29 5.44
CA PHE A 83 -10.55 -2.15 6.62
C PHE A 83 -9.05 -2.35 6.37
N ALA A 84 -8.64 -2.87 5.21
CA ALA A 84 -7.24 -3.22 4.94
C ALA A 84 -6.26 -2.06 5.13
N ARG A 85 -6.68 -0.83 4.79
CA ARG A 85 -5.89 0.41 4.98
C ARG A 85 -5.70 0.83 6.45
N ASN A 86 -6.50 0.28 7.36
CA ASN A 86 -6.49 0.57 8.78
C ASN A 86 -5.81 -0.55 9.59
N ARG A 87 -5.23 -1.57 8.92
CA ARG A 87 -4.53 -2.69 9.55
C ARG A 87 -3.02 -2.55 9.36
N VAL A 88 -2.24 -3.10 10.28
CA VAL A 88 -0.78 -3.21 10.10
C VAL A 88 -0.48 -4.44 9.26
N TRP A 89 0.26 -4.25 8.19
CA TRP A 89 0.74 -5.31 7.30
C TRP A 89 2.12 -5.74 7.75
N LEU A 90 2.46 -7.00 7.50
CA LEU A 90 3.75 -7.58 7.85
C LEU A 90 4.60 -7.76 6.61
N LEU A 91 5.91 -7.90 6.77
CA LEU A 91 6.78 -8.39 5.70
C LEU A 91 6.41 -9.84 5.37
N ASP A 92 6.36 -10.17 4.08
CA ASP A 92 6.16 -11.55 3.64
C ASP A 92 7.52 -12.26 3.54
N ASP A 93 7.81 -13.14 4.48
CA ASP A 93 9.04 -13.96 4.50
C ASP A 93 9.02 -15.09 3.45
N SER A 94 7.86 -15.33 2.83
CA SER A 94 7.63 -16.41 1.87
C SER A 94 6.93 -15.92 0.60
N PRO A 95 7.50 -14.91 -0.10
CA PRO A 95 6.83 -14.31 -1.23
C PRO A 95 6.80 -15.29 -2.40
N SER A 96 5.61 -15.52 -2.96
CA SER A 96 5.47 -16.35 -4.16
C SER A 96 6.33 -15.78 -5.30
N PRO A 97 7.06 -16.64 -6.03
CA PRO A 97 7.99 -16.19 -7.08
C PRO A 97 7.21 -15.45 -8.16
N LEU A 98 7.44 -14.13 -8.24
CA LEU A 98 7.20 -13.36 -9.46
C LEU A 98 8.57 -13.15 -10.12
N PRO A 99 8.62 -12.96 -11.45
CA PRO A 99 9.87 -12.76 -12.17
C PRO A 99 10.73 -11.72 -11.45
N ALA A 100 11.99 -12.08 -11.16
CA ALA A 100 12.93 -11.14 -10.61
C ALA A 100 13.12 -10.05 -11.67
N ALA A 101 12.65 -8.85 -11.38
CA ALA A 101 13.01 -7.72 -12.20
C ALA A 101 14.45 -7.37 -11.85
N ASN A 102 15.36 -7.58 -12.80
CA ASN A 102 16.76 -7.20 -12.67
C ASN A 102 16.83 -5.74 -12.18
N SER A 103 17.72 -5.49 -11.21
CA SER A 103 17.99 -4.19 -10.57
C SER A 103 16.84 -3.48 -9.84
N GLN A 104 15.70 -4.13 -9.56
CA GLN A 104 14.58 -3.50 -8.83
C GLN A 104 14.67 -3.64 -7.31
N SER A 105 14.56 -2.51 -6.60
CA SER A 105 14.34 -2.49 -5.15
C SER A 105 12.89 -2.89 -4.88
N THR A 106 12.66 -4.03 -4.22
CA THR A 106 11.33 -4.63 -4.05
C THR A 106 11.04 -4.89 -2.59
N VAL A 107 9.79 -4.76 -2.13
CA VAL A 107 9.32 -5.26 -0.84
C VAL A 107 8.01 -6.03 -1.04
N ASP A 108 7.86 -7.14 -0.31
CA ASP A 108 6.63 -7.91 -0.26
C ASP A 108 5.98 -7.74 1.12
N LEU A 109 4.71 -7.33 1.14
CA LEU A 109 3.90 -7.20 2.34
C LEU A 109 2.71 -8.18 2.31
N ILE A 110 2.25 -8.59 3.49
CA ILE A 110 1.11 -9.48 3.67
C ILE A 110 0.19 -8.99 4.80
N LEU A 111 -1.12 -9.06 4.54
CA LEU A 111 -2.19 -8.93 5.51
C LEU A 111 -2.95 -10.26 5.56
N LYS A 112 -3.10 -10.84 6.75
CA LYS A 112 -3.89 -12.05 6.99
C LYS A 112 -5.11 -11.68 7.83
N SER A 113 -6.25 -12.32 7.58
CA SER A 113 -7.44 -12.18 8.42
C SER A 113 -7.13 -12.51 9.88
N THR A 114 -7.55 -11.68 10.83
CA THR A 114 -7.51 -11.99 12.27
C THR A 114 -8.88 -12.42 12.78
N GLU A 115 -8.94 -12.91 14.02
CA GLU A 115 -10.21 -13.25 14.68
C GLU A 115 -11.13 -12.02 14.86
N GLU A 116 -10.58 -10.81 14.97
CA GLU A 116 -11.33 -9.56 14.96
C GLU A 116 -11.94 -9.25 13.59
N ASP A 117 -11.20 -9.49 12.50
CA ASP A 117 -11.72 -9.29 11.15
C ASP A 117 -12.90 -10.23 10.88
N LEU A 118 -12.84 -11.47 11.39
CA LEU A 118 -13.91 -12.47 11.25
C LEU A 118 -15.22 -12.03 11.93
N LYS A 119 -15.18 -11.14 12.93
CA LYS A 119 -16.38 -10.59 13.57
C LYS A 119 -17.15 -9.64 12.67
N ILE A 120 -16.48 -8.98 11.72
CA ILE A 120 -17.09 -7.99 10.81
C ILE A 120 -17.21 -8.49 9.37
N TRP A 121 -16.31 -9.39 8.95
CA TRP A 121 -16.31 -10.01 7.64
C TRP A 121 -15.88 -11.47 7.81
N PRO A 122 -16.82 -12.43 7.88
CA PRO A 122 -16.56 -13.80 8.32
C PRO A 122 -15.94 -14.66 7.22
N HIS A 123 -14.81 -14.19 6.69
CA HIS A 123 -14.03 -14.85 5.65
C HIS A 123 -12.54 -14.85 5.99
N ARG A 124 -11.91 -16.03 5.91
CA ARG A 124 -10.45 -16.12 6.04
C ARG A 124 -9.76 -15.77 4.72
N PHE A 125 -8.84 -14.82 4.76
CA PHE A 125 -8.15 -14.32 3.56
C PHE A 125 -6.67 -14.03 3.81
N GLU A 126 -5.90 -13.98 2.72
CA GLU A 126 -4.61 -13.29 2.68
C GLU A 126 -4.61 -12.26 1.56
N VAL A 127 -4.13 -11.05 1.83
CA VAL A 127 -3.80 -10.06 0.82
C VAL A 127 -2.29 -9.88 0.82
N ARG A 128 -1.66 -10.13 -0.32
CA ARG A 128 -0.23 -9.86 -0.53
C ARG A 128 -0.07 -8.68 -1.46
N LEU A 129 0.95 -7.87 -1.22
CA LEU A 129 1.29 -6.73 -2.05
C LEU A 129 2.80 -6.71 -2.28
N ARG A 130 3.20 -6.86 -3.54
CA ARG A 130 4.57 -6.57 -3.97
C ARG A 130 4.66 -5.12 -4.41
N ILE A 131 5.61 -4.37 -3.86
CA ILE A 131 5.98 -3.04 -4.34
C ILE A 131 7.40 -3.10 -4.88
N SER A 132 7.58 -2.72 -6.14
CA SER A 132 8.88 -2.70 -6.81
C SER A 132 9.17 -1.33 -7.40
N LEU A 133 10.40 -0.87 -7.19
CA LEU A 133 10.91 0.41 -7.66
C LEU A 133 12.06 0.18 -8.66
N SER A 134 11.90 0.80 -9.82
CA SER A 134 12.89 0.95 -10.91
C SER A 134 12.98 2.44 -11.30
N ALA A 135 14.03 2.81 -12.02
CA ALA A 135 14.15 4.11 -12.69
C ALA A 135 12.82 4.51 -13.38
N GLY A 136 12.22 5.61 -12.90
CA GLY A 136 10.98 6.17 -13.45
C GLY A 136 9.71 5.32 -13.29
N LYS A 137 9.76 4.17 -12.61
CA LYS A 137 8.63 3.23 -12.54
C LYS A 137 8.46 2.62 -11.15
N LEU A 138 7.28 2.85 -10.58
CA LEU A 138 6.77 2.19 -9.39
C LEU A 138 5.71 1.15 -9.78
N THR A 139 5.91 -0.11 -9.39
CA THR A 139 5.00 -1.23 -9.70
C THR A 139 4.40 -1.78 -8.41
N LEU A 140 3.07 -1.89 -8.36
CA LEU A 140 2.33 -2.51 -7.26
C LEU A 140 1.57 -3.72 -7.78
N ILE A 141 1.82 -4.90 -7.23
CA ILE A 141 1.17 -6.16 -7.63
C ILE A 141 0.41 -6.73 -6.43
N PRO A 142 -0.91 -6.47 -6.33
CA PRO A 142 -1.75 -7.06 -5.29
C PRO A 142 -2.16 -8.50 -5.66
N ARG A 143 -2.28 -9.37 -4.66
CA ARG A 143 -2.81 -10.73 -4.78
C ARG A 143 -3.71 -11.02 -3.60
N VAL A 144 -4.93 -11.51 -3.87
CA VAL A 144 -5.87 -11.94 -2.84
C VAL A 144 -5.99 -13.46 -2.90
N ARG A 145 -5.82 -14.12 -1.76
CA ARG A 145 -6.00 -15.56 -1.61
C ARG A 145 -7.18 -15.83 -0.68
N ASN A 146 -8.16 -16.58 -1.16
CA ASN A 146 -9.17 -17.18 -0.31
C ASN A 146 -8.53 -18.37 0.42
N ILE A 147 -8.52 -18.32 1.75
CA ILE A 147 -7.99 -19.41 2.62
C ILE A 147 -9.09 -20.01 3.49
N ASP A 148 -10.34 -19.64 3.22
CA ASP A 148 -11.52 -20.16 3.86
C ASP A 148 -12.00 -21.45 3.17
N ASN A 149 -12.96 -22.11 3.80
CA ASN A 149 -13.64 -23.28 3.23
C ASN A 149 -14.82 -22.91 2.32
N LYS A 150 -15.13 -21.61 2.17
CA LYS A 150 -16.24 -21.10 1.37
C LYS A 150 -15.76 -20.02 0.40
N PRO A 151 -16.39 -19.89 -0.78
CA PRO A 151 -16.15 -18.75 -1.65
C PRO A 151 -16.61 -17.45 -0.99
N PHE A 152 -15.91 -16.35 -1.27
CA PHE A 152 -16.33 -15.00 -0.91
C PHE A 152 -16.21 -14.04 -2.10
N SER A 153 -17.01 -12.99 -2.08
CA SER A 153 -16.92 -11.88 -3.04
C SER A 153 -16.24 -10.69 -2.39
N PHE A 154 -15.45 -9.96 -3.16
CA PHE A 154 -14.77 -8.75 -2.71
C PHE A 154 -14.60 -7.77 -3.85
N THR A 155 -14.30 -6.53 -3.49
CA THR A 155 -13.78 -5.52 -4.41
C THR A 155 -12.41 -5.07 -3.93
N PHE A 156 -11.57 -4.66 -4.87
CA PHE A 156 -10.21 -4.21 -4.59
C PHE A 156 -9.92 -2.95 -5.39
N SER A 157 -9.20 -1.99 -4.79
CA SER A 157 -8.72 -0.82 -5.52
C SER A 157 -7.39 -0.30 -4.98
N LEU A 158 -6.51 0.16 -5.87
CA LEU A 158 -5.42 1.08 -5.55
C LEU A 158 -5.88 2.51 -5.85
N ARG A 159 -5.92 3.39 -4.84
CA ARG A 159 -6.44 4.75 -4.99
C ARG A 159 -5.27 5.72 -5.16
N ASN A 160 -4.81 5.90 -6.39
CA ASN A 160 -3.59 6.67 -6.67
C ASN A 160 -3.84 8.19 -6.53
N TYR A 161 -3.21 8.84 -5.57
CA TYR A 161 -3.17 10.29 -5.45
C TYR A 161 -1.90 10.79 -6.14
N LEU A 162 -2.01 11.21 -7.41
CA LEU A 162 -0.88 11.72 -8.19
C LEU A 162 -0.63 13.19 -7.88
N SER A 163 0.65 13.56 -7.82
CA SER A 163 1.07 14.96 -7.71
C SER A 163 0.90 15.65 -9.06
N VAL A 164 0.21 16.79 -9.07
CA VAL A 164 0.06 17.66 -10.23
C VAL A 164 0.31 19.09 -9.80
N SER A 165 0.94 19.89 -10.67
CA SER A 165 1.20 21.31 -10.40
C SER A 165 -0.09 22.13 -10.38
N ASP A 166 -1.00 21.85 -11.32
CA ASP A 166 -2.30 22.49 -11.43
C ASP A 166 -3.34 21.53 -12.03
N ILE A 167 -4.42 21.30 -11.29
CA ILE A 167 -5.49 20.38 -11.68
C ILE A 167 -6.23 20.83 -12.94
N ARG A 168 -6.22 22.13 -13.27
CA ARG A 168 -6.91 22.68 -14.45
C ARG A 168 -6.28 22.22 -15.77
N PHE A 169 -5.01 21.84 -15.73
CA PHE A 169 -4.24 21.40 -16.90
C PHE A 169 -3.88 19.91 -16.84
N ALA A 170 -4.41 19.18 -15.86
CA ALA A 170 -4.14 17.76 -15.70
C ALA A 170 -4.96 16.94 -16.71
N LEU A 171 -4.28 16.13 -17.52
CA LEU A 171 -4.89 15.15 -18.40
C LEU A 171 -4.46 13.75 -17.97
N LEU A 172 -5.43 12.87 -17.74
CA LEU A 172 -5.15 11.45 -17.55
C LEU A 172 -5.06 10.79 -18.93
N VAL A 173 -3.86 10.45 -19.35
CA VAL A 173 -3.62 9.66 -20.57
C VAL A 173 -3.74 8.18 -20.22
N ARG A 174 -4.50 7.42 -21.02
CA ARG A 174 -4.68 5.97 -20.89
C ARG A 174 -3.82 5.22 -21.89
#